data_AF-A0A8I2CXN2-F1
#
_entry.id   AF-A0A8I2CXN2-F1
#
_cell.length_a   1.000
_cell.length_b   1.000
_cell.length_c   1.000
_cell.angle_alpha   90.00
_cell.angle_beta   90.00
_cell.angle_gamma   90.00
#
_symmetry.space_group_name_H-M   'P 1'
#
loop_
_entity.id
_entity.type
_entity.pdbx_description
1 polymer ?
#
loop_
_entity_poly.entity_id
_entity_poly.type
_entity_poly.pdbx_seq_one_letter_code
_entity_poly.pdbx_strand_id
1 'polypeptide(L)'
;MEPSHWFHNKRILLERCFLSQDLIVQIFREFLKTAIFLMGPILIATIIVGLLVSIFQAATQIHEMTLVFVPKIIVIGLCLMILFPWMLNLMVSYTVNLFSNIPTYVK
;
A
#
# COMPACT_ATOMS: atom_id res chain seq x y z
N MET A 1 -39.90 39.87 5.83
CA MET A 1 -39.04 39.29 4.77
C MET A 1 -38.58 37.94 5.28
N GLU A 2 -39.05 36.85 4.65
CA GLU A 2 -39.01 35.48 5.17
C GLU A 2 -37.61 34.82 5.17
N PRO A 3 -37.30 33.96 6.16
CA PRO A 3 -36.04 33.23 6.29
C PRO A 3 -35.94 31.95 5.41
N SER A 4 -36.86 31.75 4.45
CA SER A 4 -37.02 30.51 3.68
C SER A 4 -35.99 30.31 2.54
N HIS A 5 -35.34 31.37 2.08
CA HIS A 5 -34.38 31.30 0.96
C HIS A 5 -32.98 30.76 1.36
N TRP A 6 -32.63 30.79 2.64
CA TRP A 6 -31.31 30.38 3.14
C TRP A 6 -31.14 28.86 3.21
N PHE A 7 -32.23 28.12 3.41
CA PHE A 7 -32.23 26.65 3.47
C PHE A 7 -32.02 25.98 2.12
N HIS A 8 -32.33 26.66 1.01
CA HIS A 8 -32.16 26.11 -0.34
C HIS A 8 -30.68 26.04 -0.71
N ASN A 9 -29.91 27.10 -0.41
CA ASN A 9 -28.49 27.15 -0.71
C ASN A 9 -27.67 26.22 0.20
N LYS A 10 -28.02 26.11 1.48
CA LYS A 10 -27.36 25.14 2.38
C LYS A 10 -27.51 23.69 1.93
N ARG A 11 -28.63 23.33 1.32
CA ARG A 11 -28.82 21.97 0.77
C ARG A 11 -27.88 21.70 -0.41
N ILE A 12 -27.70 22.68 -1.29
CA ILE A 12 -26.81 22.61 -2.46
C ILE A 12 -25.32 22.59 -2.04
N LEU A 13 -24.96 23.30 -0.98
CA LEU A 13 -23.60 23.29 -0.42
C LEU A 13 -23.29 21.98 0.32
N LEU A 14 -24.27 21.35 0.97
CA LEU A 14 -24.09 20.08 1.68
C LEU A 14 -23.96 18.88 0.72
N GLU A 15 -24.58 18.90 -0.46
CA GLU A 15 -24.37 17.87 -1.49
C GLU A 15 -23.01 17.99 -2.21
N ARG A 16 -22.45 19.21 -2.31
CA ARG A 16 -21.09 19.43 -2.87
C ARG A 16 -19.96 19.19 -1.87
N CYS A 17 -20.24 19.21 -0.57
CA CYS A 17 -19.28 18.92 0.50
C CYS A 17 -19.04 17.41 0.71
N PHE A 18 -19.70 16.56 -0.07
CA PHE A 18 -19.36 15.15 -0.13
C PHE A 18 -18.13 15.04 -1.01
N LEU A 19 -16.97 14.66 -0.45
CA LEU A 19 -15.89 14.12 -1.27
C LEU A 19 -16.53 13.09 -2.20
N SER A 20 -16.60 13.40 -3.50
CA SER A 20 -17.38 12.59 -4.43
C SER A 20 -16.99 11.13 -4.26
N GLN A 21 -17.96 10.22 -4.31
CA GLN A 21 -17.67 8.78 -4.16
C GLN A 21 -16.55 8.35 -5.12
N ASP A 22 -16.50 8.98 -6.29
CA ASP A 22 -15.44 8.85 -7.28
C ASP A 22 -14.05 9.24 -6.77
N LEU A 23 -13.91 10.35 -6.04
CA LEU A 23 -12.63 10.81 -5.47
C LEU A 23 -12.09 9.79 -4.46
N ILE A 24 -12.95 9.31 -3.56
CA ILE A 24 -12.58 8.31 -2.55
C ILE A 24 -12.10 7.02 -3.25
N VAL A 25 -12.85 6.56 -4.26
CA VAL A 25 -12.49 5.37 -5.04
C VAL A 25 -11.17 5.56 -5.80
N GLN A 26 -10.90 6.75 -6.35
CA GLN A 26 -9.65 7.05 -7.05
C GLN A 26 -8.44 7.04 -6.11
N ILE A 27 -8.53 7.72 -4.96
CA ILE A 27 -7.46 7.73 -3.95
C ILE A 27 -7.18 6.31 -3.46
N PHE A 28 -8.24 5.53 -3.19
CA PHE A 28 -8.12 4.15 -2.75
C PHE A 28 -7.49 3.24 -3.81
N ARG A 29 -7.86 3.43 -5.09
CA ARG A 29 -7.24 2.70 -6.22
C ARG A 29 -5.75 2.97 -6.32
N GLU A 30 -5.32 4.22 -6.23
CA GLU A 30 -3.89 4.58 -6.31
C GLU A 30 -3.12 4.10 -5.07
N PHE A 31 -3.75 4.15 -3.89
CA PHE A 31 -3.21 3.54 -2.68
C PHE A 31 -2.96 2.04 -2.86
N LEU A 32 -3.97 1.28 -3.29
CA LEU A 32 -3.85 -0.16 -3.50
C LEU A 32 -2.79 -0.49 -4.54
N LYS A 33 -2.76 0.24 -5.65
CA LYS A 33 -1.73 0.09 -6.69
C LYS A 33 -0.34 0.26 -6.10
N THR A 34 -0.11 1.35 -5.35
CA THR A 34 1.16 1.63 -4.70
C THR A 34 1.54 0.53 -3.69
N ALA A 35 0.58 0.07 -2.89
CA ALA A 35 0.77 -1.00 -1.91
C ALA A 35 1.15 -2.34 -2.58
N ILE A 36 0.51 -2.68 -3.70
CA ILE A 36 0.83 -3.89 -4.48
C ILE A 36 2.24 -3.81 -5.05
N PHE A 37 2.65 -2.68 -5.62
CA PHE A 37 4.02 -2.51 -6.10
C PHE A 37 5.05 -2.56 -4.96
N LEU A 38 4.71 -2.04 -3.78
CA LEU A 38 5.57 -2.09 -2.60
C LEU A 38 5.77 -3.53 -2.08
N MET A 39 4.68 -4.30 -1.97
CA MET A 39 4.71 -5.66 -1.40
C MET A 39 5.06 -6.74 -2.44
N GLY A 40 4.82 -6.50 -3.73
CA GLY A 40 5.03 -7.46 -4.81
C GLY A 40 6.40 -8.13 -4.84
N PRO A 41 7.52 -7.37 -4.93
CA PRO A 41 8.85 -7.97 -5.06
C PRO A 41 9.26 -8.76 -3.82
N ILE A 42 8.89 -8.28 -2.62
CA ILE A 42 9.24 -8.98 -1.38
C ILE A 42 8.42 -10.26 -1.19
N LEU A 43 7.17 -10.28 -1.64
CA LEU A 43 6.31 -11.46 -1.59
C LEU A 43 6.87 -12.56 -2.50
N ILE A 44 7.23 -12.22 -3.74
CA ILE A 44 7.80 -13.16 -4.71
C ILE A 44 9.09 -13.76 -4.17
N ALA A 45 10.00 -12.94 -3.65
CA ALA A 45 11.25 -13.41 -3.06
C ALA A 45 11.00 -14.36 -1.87
N THR A 46 10.05 -14.01 -1.00
CA THR A 46 9.70 -14.82 0.17
C THR A 46 9.09 -16.17 -0.23
N ILE A 47 8.25 -16.19 -1.26
CA ILE A 47 7.63 -17.42 -1.77
C ILE A 47 8.69 -18.36 -2.34
N ILE A 48 9.60 -17.85 -3.17
CA ILE A 48 10.67 -18.66 -3.79
C ILE A 48 11.55 -19.30 -2.71
N VAL A 49 12.01 -18.51 -1.74
CA VAL A 49 12.88 -19.01 -0.66
C VAL A 49 12.12 -19.95 0.26
N GLY A 50 10.87 -19.60 0.62
CA GLY A 50 10.01 -20.45 1.42
C GLY A 50 9.82 -21.83 0.81
N LEU A 51 9.59 -21.87 -0.51
CA LEU A 51 9.46 -23.12 -1.25
C LEU A 51 10.77 -23.92 -1.25
N LEU A 52 11.90 -23.28 -1.58
CA LEU A 52 13.21 -23.95 -1.60
C LEU A 52 13.55 -24.56 -0.24
N VAL A 53 13.42 -23.79 0.85
CA VAL A 53 13.73 -24.26 2.20
C VAL A 53 12.79 -25.40 2.62
N SER A 54 11.50 -25.36 2.22
CA SER A 54 10.55 -26.43 2.53
C SER A 54 10.91 -27.75 1.84
N ILE A 55 11.44 -27.69 0.62
CA ILE A 55 11.92 -28.88 -0.11
C ILE A 55 13.20 -29.43 0.56
N PHE A 56 14.15 -28.58 0.94
CA PHE A 56 15.37 -29.00 1.64
C PHE A 56 15.07 -29.63 3.01
N GLN A 57 14.11 -29.07 3.74
CA GLN A 57 13.64 -29.62 5.01
C GLN A 57 13.03 -31.02 4.82
N ALA A 58 12.18 -31.20 3.81
CA ALA A 58 11.57 -32.48 3.50
C ALA A 58 12.58 -33.54 3.02
N ALA A 59 13.56 -33.14 2.20
CA ALA A 59 14.55 -34.05 1.62
C ALA A 59 15.54 -34.62 2.64
N THR A 60 15.86 -33.87 3.70
CA THR A 60 16.85 -34.28 4.72
C THR A 60 16.23 -34.90 5.97
N GLN A 61 14.89 -34.91 6.08
CA GLN A 61 14.15 -35.39 7.26
C GLN A 61 14.53 -34.68 8.58
N ILE A 62 15.10 -33.47 8.50
CA ILE A 62 15.45 -32.67 9.67
C ILE A 62 14.25 -31.78 10.05
N HIS A 63 13.63 -32.08 11.19
CA HIS A 63 12.48 -31.33 11.72
C HIS A 63 12.88 -30.23 12.73
N GLU A 64 14.12 -29.75 12.67
CA GLU A 64 14.61 -28.64 13.50
C GLU A 64 14.02 -27.31 13.02
N MET A 65 13.17 -26.67 13.84
CA MET A 65 12.48 -25.43 13.46
C MET A 65 13.42 -24.23 13.23
N THR A 66 14.63 -24.26 13.81
CA THR A 66 15.63 -23.18 13.69
C THR A 66 16.26 -23.10 12.30
N LEU A 67 16.46 -24.25 11.63
CA LEU A 67 17.11 -24.34 10.32
C LEU A 67 16.27 -23.74 9.19
N VAL A 68 14.94 -23.70 9.36
CA VAL A 68 14.00 -23.08 8.41
C VAL A 68 13.96 -21.55 8.58
N PHE A 69 14.25 -21.07 9.78
CA PHE A 69 14.11 -19.66 10.14
C PHE A 69 15.29 -18.79 9.69
N VAL A 70 16.52 -19.27 9.93
CA VAL A 70 17.74 -18.49 9.65
C VAL A 70 17.93 -18.16 8.17
N PRO A 71 17.86 -19.12 7.22
CA PRO A 71 18.04 -18.84 5.81
C PRO A 71 16.99 -17.86 5.27
N LYS A 72 15.74 -17.98 5.75
CA LYS A 72 14.63 -17.12 5.35
C LYS A 72 14.88 -15.66 5.74
N ILE A 73 15.35 -15.39 6.96
CA ILE A 73 15.65 -14.03 7.42
C ILE A 73 16.79 -13.40 6.62
N ILE A 74 17.86 -14.16 6.36
CA ILE A 74 19.01 -13.65 5.61
C ILE A 74 18.57 -13.21 4.22
N VAL A 75 17.77 -14.02 3.51
CA VAL A 75 17.32 -13.64 2.17
C VAL A 75 16.36 -12.46 2.20
N ILE A 76 15.40 -12.41 3.14
CA ILE A 76 14.51 -11.26 3.29
C ILE A 76 15.31 -9.98 3.58
N GLY A 77 16.31 -10.06 4.46
CA GLY A 77 17.20 -8.94 4.80
C GLY A 77 17.99 -8.44 3.59
N LEU A 78 18.55 -9.34 2.78
CA LEU A 78 19.25 -8.98 1.55
C LEU A 78 18.30 -8.38 0.50
N CYS A 79 17.11 -8.95 0.34
CA CYS A 79 16.10 -8.43 -0.57
C CYS A 79 15.67 -7.01 -0.17
N LEU A 80 15.40 -6.79 1.12
CA LEU A 80 15.11 -5.48 1.66
C LEU A 80 16.27 -4.53 1.38
N MET A 81 17.51 -4.89 1.69
CA MET A 81 18.66 -3.99 1.50
C MET A 81 18.78 -3.48 0.05
N ILE A 82 18.49 -4.32 -0.94
CA ILE A 82 18.54 -3.96 -2.36
C ILE A 82 17.29 -3.16 -2.78
N LEU A 83 16.10 -3.56 -2.33
CA LEU A 83 14.82 -2.98 -2.74
C LEU A 83 14.46 -1.71 -1.94
N PHE A 84 15.07 -1.49 -0.78
CA PHE A 84 14.79 -0.40 0.13
C PHE A 84 14.79 0.99 -0.51
N PRO A 85 15.84 1.42 -1.27
CA PRO A 85 15.83 2.74 -1.89
C PRO A 85 14.67 2.93 -2.89
N TRP A 86 14.31 1.88 -3.62
CA TRP A 86 13.19 1.92 -4.58
C TRP A 86 11.84 2.00 -3.85
N MET A 87 11.66 1.20 -2.80
CA MET A 87 10.46 1.21 -1.95
C MET A 87 10.24 2.59 -1.31
N LEU A 88 11.31 3.20 -0.79
CA LEU A 88 11.26 4.56 -0.25
C LEU A 88 10.85 5.58 -1.31
N ASN A 89 11.41 5.50 -2.52
CA ASN A 89 11.06 6.39 -3.62
C ASN A 89 9.57 6.29 -3.97
N LEU A 90 9.03 5.07 -4.01
CA LEU A 90 7.63 4.81 -4.30
C LEU A 90 6.72 5.42 -3.23
N MET A 91 7.04 5.24 -1.95
CA MET A 91 6.27 5.81 -0.84
C MET A 91 6.32 7.34 -0.84
N VAL A 92 7.50 7.93 -0.96
CA VAL A 92 7.67 9.39 -1.00
C VAL A 92 6.93 9.99 -2.19
N SER A 93 7.06 9.37 -3.38
CA SER A 93 6.37 9.84 -4.58
C SER A 93 4.85 9.81 -4.42
N TYR A 94 4.30 8.72 -3.85
CA TYR A 94 2.88 8.63 -3.56
C TYR A 94 2.43 9.71 -2.56
N THR A 95 3.18 9.90 -1.47
CA THR A 95 2.89 10.91 -0.45
C THR A 95 2.92 12.32 -1.03
N VAL A 96 3.98 12.69 -1.77
CA VAL A 96 4.10 14.00 -2.42
C VAL A 96 2.96 14.23 -3.41
N ASN A 97 2.61 13.22 -4.21
CA ASN A 97 1.49 13.29 -5.15
C ASN A 97 0.16 13.53 -4.40
N LEU A 98 -0.09 12.80 -3.32
CA LEU A 98 -1.29 12.97 -2.50
C LEU A 98 -1.39 14.41 -1.95
N PHE A 99 -0.33 14.91 -1.31
CA PHE A 99 -0.31 16.26 -0.74
C PHE A 99 -0.43 17.36 -1.79
N SER A 100 0.19 17.18 -2.96
CA SER A 100 0.15 18.16 -4.06
C SER A 100 -1.24 18.28 -4.69
N ASN A 101 -2.06 17.23 -4.59
CA ASN A 101 -3.42 17.25 -5.14
C ASN A 101 -4.49 17.71 -4.14
N ILE A 102 -4.18 17.82 -2.84
CA ILE A 102 -5.12 18.35 -1.81
C ILE A 102 -5.73 19.71 -2.21
N PRO A 103 -4.98 20.72 -2.68
CA PRO A 103 -5.55 22.02 -3.08
C PRO A 103 -6.54 21.92 -4.25
N THR A 104 -6.40 20.89 -5.08
CA THR A 104 -7.30 20.62 -6.22
C THR A 104 -8.62 20.02 -5.75
N TYR A 105 -8.64 19.31 -4.63
CA TYR A 105 -9.84 18.67 -4.07
C TYR A 105 -10.69 19.58 -3.18
N VAL A 106 -10.15 20.69 -2.69
CA VAL A 106 -10.80 21.60 -1.73
C VAL A 106 -11.33 22.88 -2.44
N LYS A 107 -11.92 22.74 -3.62
CA LYS A 107 -12.59 23.83 -4.36
C LYS A 107 -14.11 23.67 -4.38
#